data_AF-A0A3P8RLY2-F1
#
_entry.id   AF-A0A3P8RLY2-F1
#
_cell.length_a   1.000
_cell.length_b   1.000
_cell.length_c   1.000
_cell.angle_alpha   90.00
_cell.angle_beta   90.00
_cell.angle_gamma   90.00
#
_symmetry.space_group_name_H-M   'P 1'
#
loop_
_entity.id
_entity.type
_entity.pdbx_description
1 polymer ?
#
loop_
_entity_poly.entity_id
_entity_poly.type
_entity_poly.pdbx_seq_one_letter_code
_entity_poly.pdbx_strand_id
1 'polypeptide(L)'
;MLFCKDTAPALSFTSWSAYLLGRQRKIADIPIDHPSCSKQHAVFQYRLVAFTRADGTTGRRLRPYIIDLGSGNGTYLNNQRIEAQRYYELKEKDVLKFGFSSREYVLLHEFSDTSEVDAKEEEEDEGLDE
;
A
#
# COMPACT_ATOMS: atom_id res chain seq x y z
N MET A 1 0.63 -0.88 8.69
CA MET A 1 -0.05 -2.10 8.23
C MET A 1 -0.59 -1.85 6.84
N LEU A 2 -0.27 -2.69 5.86
CA LEU A 2 -0.91 -2.62 4.55
C LEU A 2 -2.06 -3.62 4.56
N PHE A 3 -3.27 -3.10 4.40
CA PHE A 3 -4.49 -3.90 4.33
C PHE A 3 -4.92 -4.01 2.88
N CYS A 4 -5.07 -5.23 2.36
CA CYS A 4 -5.79 -5.46 1.12
C CYS A 4 -7.28 -5.52 1.47
N LYS A 5 -8.11 -4.66 0.87
CA LYS A 5 -9.54 -4.59 1.24
C LYS A 5 -10.23 -5.95 1.07
N ASP A 6 -10.02 -6.59 -0.07
CA ASP A 6 -10.70 -7.84 -0.42
C ASP A 6 -10.07 -9.11 0.21
N THR A 7 -9.05 -8.97 1.07
CA THR A 7 -8.38 -10.14 1.66
C THR A 7 -8.04 -9.85 3.12
N ALA A 8 -8.70 -10.59 4.02
CA ALA A 8 -8.60 -10.47 5.47
C ALA A 8 -7.18 -10.45 6.12
N PRO A 9 -6.06 -10.96 5.54
CA PRO A 9 -4.79 -10.86 6.25
C PRO A 9 -4.22 -9.43 6.25
N ALA A 10 -4.26 -8.82 7.44
CA ALA A 10 -3.49 -7.63 7.76
C ALA A 10 -1.98 -7.98 7.81
N LEU A 11 -1.17 -7.36 6.95
CA LEU A 11 0.29 -7.56 6.98
C LEU A 11 0.95 -6.59 7.98
N SER A 12 1.42 -7.13 9.10
CA SER A 12 2.24 -6.40 10.07
C SER A 12 3.70 -6.34 9.61
N PHE A 13 4.23 -5.13 9.50
CA PHE A 13 5.56 -4.88 8.95
C PHE A 13 6.59 -4.79 10.07
N THR A 14 6.92 -5.90 10.71
CA THR A 14 7.70 -5.86 11.97
C THR A 14 9.17 -6.26 11.82
N SER A 15 9.55 -6.98 10.76
CA SER A 15 10.91 -7.54 10.65
C SER A 15 11.76 -7.00 9.49
N TRP A 16 11.15 -6.44 8.44
CA TRP A 16 11.86 -5.99 7.23
C TRP A 16 11.64 -4.51 6.96
N SER A 17 12.69 -3.84 6.48
CA SER A 17 12.62 -2.43 6.11
C SER A 17 11.94 -2.20 4.76
N ALA A 18 11.84 -3.22 3.92
CA ALA A 18 11.31 -3.15 2.57
C ALA A 18 10.53 -4.43 2.21
N TYR A 19 9.55 -4.29 1.31
CA TYR A 19 8.71 -5.39 0.82
C TYR A 19 8.49 -5.23 -0.69
N LEU A 20 8.86 -6.26 -1.45
CA LEU A 20 8.67 -6.34 -2.88
C LEU A 20 7.24 -6.75 -3.21
N LEU A 21 6.57 -5.91 -3.98
CA LEU A 21 5.23 -6.11 -4.51
C LEU A 21 5.31 -6.59 -5.95
N GLY A 22 4.61 -7.67 -6.31
CA GLY A 22 4.58 -8.11 -7.70
C GLY A 22 3.89 -9.45 -7.94
N ARG A 23 3.72 -9.80 -9.22
CA ARG A 23 2.99 -11.01 -9.63
C ARG A 23 3.76 -12.31 -9.39
N GLN A 24 5.08 -12.26 -9.34
CA GLN A 24 5.89 -13.47 -9.19
C GLN A 24 6.01 -13.88 -7.72
N ARG A 25 5.08 -14.72 -7.25
CA ARG A 25 5.01 -15.21 -5.87
C ARG A 25 6.31 -15.80 -5.31
N LYS A 26 7.15 -16.40 -6.15
CA LYS A 26 8.43 -17.00 -5.72
C LYS A 26 9.45 -15.96 -5.24
N ILE A 27 9.29 -14.69 -5.61
CA ILE A 27 10.23 -13.62 -5.29
C ILE A 27 9.58 -12.45 -4.55
N ALA A 28 8.28 -12.21 -4.75
CA ALA A 28 7.58 -11.09 -4.13
C ALA A 28 7.26 -11.42 -2.67
N ASP A 29 7.57 -10.50 -1.76
CA ASP A 29 7.17 -10.57 -0.35
C ASP A 29 5.66 -10.41 -0.22
N ILE A 30 5.07 -9.51 -1.02
CA ILE A 30 3.63 -9.29 -1.11
C ILE A 30 3.17 -9.60 -2.53
N PRO A 31 2.46 -10.72 -2.74
CA PRO A 31 2.02 -11.11 -4.07
C PRO A 31 0.86 -10.22 -4.54
N ILE A 32 0.97 -9.74 -5.78
CA ILE A 32 -0.12 -9.07 -6.50
C ILE A 32 -0.57 -9.99 -7.64
N ASP A 33 -1.60 -10.80 -7.37
CA ASP A 33 -2.10 -11.82 -8.29
C ASP A 33 -2.99 -11.23 -9.40
N HIS A 34 -2.42 -10.34 -10.20
CA HIS A 34 -3.13 -9.76 -11.33
C HIS A 34 -2.26 -9.80 -12.60
N PRO A 35 -2.76 -10.29 -13.76
CA PRO A 35 -1.96 -10.46 -14.97
C PRO A 35 -1.38 -9.15 -15.51
N SER A 36 -2.03 -8.01 -15.27
CA SER A 36 -1.50 -6.69 -15.65
C SER A 36 -0.31 -6.26 -14.79
N CYS A 37 0.00 -6.94 -13.69
CA CYS A 37 1.10 -6.55 -12.81
C CYS A 37 2.42 -7.18 -13.26
N SER A 38 3.48 -6.37 -13.25
CA SER A 38 4.85 -6.83 -13.44
C SER A 38 5.24 -7.89 -12.42
N LYS A 39 6.21 -8.74 -12.78
CA LYS A 39 6.78 -9.77 -11.88
C LYS A 39 7.32 -9.14 -10.60
N GLN A 40 8.08 -8.06 -10.78
CA GLN A 40 8.52 -7.12 -9.76
C GLN A 40 7.89 -5.77 -10.13
N HIS A 41 6.97 -5.26 -9.33
CA HIS A 41 6.11 -4.13 -9.70
C HIS A 41 6.52 -2.87 -8.95
N ALA A 42 6.53 -2.95 -7.62
CA ALA A 42 6.83 -1.83 -6.75
C ALA A 42 7.52 -2.33 -5.48
N VAL A 43 8.12 -1.41 -4.72
CA VAL A 43 8.67 -1.70 -3.40
C VAL A 43 8.04 -0.76 -2.39
N PHE A 44 7.48 -1.34 -1.33
CA PHE A 44 7.10 -0.60 -0.14
C PHE A 44 8.31 -0.55 0.80
N GLN A 45 8.72 0.64 1.23
CA GLN A 45 9.95 0.85 1.99
C GLN A 45 9.72 1.78 3.17
N TYR A 46 10.13 1.36 4.36
CA TYR A 46 10.31 2.26 5.49
C TYR A 46 11.67 2.95 5.43
N ARG A 47 11.68 4.28 5.52
CA ARG A 47 12.91 5.09 5.58
C ARG A 47 12.94 5.88 6.87
N LEU A 48 14.13 6.00 7.46
CA LEU A 48 14.33 6.78 8.67
C LEU A 48 14.76 8.21 8.30
N VAL A 49 13.79 9.14 8.35
CA VAL A 49 13.92 10.52 7.87
C VAL A 49 14.11 11.47 9.05
N ALA A 50 14.97 12.48 8.87
CA ALA A 50 15.13 13.54 9.87
C ALA A 50 13.86 14.39 9.94
N PHE A 51 13.46 14.80 11.15
CA PHE A 51 12.36 15.74 11.35
C PHE A 51 12.72 16.73 12.45
N THR A 52 12.20 17.94 12.36
CA THR A 52 12.36 18.95 13.40
C THR A 52 11.20 18.84 14.38
N ARG A 53 11.51 18.70 15.67
CA ARG A 53 10.53 18.70 16.75
C ARG A 53 10.08 20.14 17.05
N ALA A 54 8.97 20.27 17.76
CA ALA A 54 8.45 21.58 18.19
C ALA A 54 9.42 22.34 19.11
N ASP A 55 10.32 21.63 19.80
CA ASP A 55 11.38 22.20 20.64
C ASP A 55 12.62 22.67 19.85
N GLY A 56 12.60 22.59 18.51
CA GLY A 56 13.72 22.95 17.64
C GLY A 56 14.81 21.88 17.52
N THR A 57 14.73 20.77 18.26
CA THR A 57 15.69 19.67 18.14
C THR A 57 15.44 18.81 16.90
N THR A 58 16.51 18.21 16.37
CA THR A 58 16.38 17.24 15.28
C THR A 58 16.10 15.85 15.83
N GLY A 59 15.06 15.20 15.32
CA GLY A 59 14.72 13.81 15.57
C GLY A 59 14.81 12.99 14.30
N ARG A 60 14.60 11.67 14.44
CA ARG A 60 14.40 10.77 13.29
C ARG A 60 13.06 10.08 13.46
N ARG A 61 12.29 9.97 12.36
CA ARG A 61 11.00 9.27 12.32
C ARG A 61 10.99 8.31 11.15
N LEU A 62 10.42 7.12 11.39
CA LEU A 62 10.20 6.14 10.34
C LEU A 62 9.03 6.61 9.47
N ARG A 63 9.23 6.65 8.16
CA ARG A 63 8.25 7.10 7.17
C ARG A 63 8.10 6.02 6.09
N PRO A 64 6.88 5.57 5.76
CA PRO A 64 6.65 4.63 4.68
C PRO A 64 6.69 5.34 3.32
N TYR A 65 7.23 4.64 2.32
CA TYR A 65 7.31 5.09 0.95
C TYR A 65 6.90 3.97 0.00
N ILE A 66 6.39 4.35 -1.17
CA ILE A 66 6.24 3.47 -2.33
C ILE A 66 7.19 3.95 -3.44
N ILE A 67 7.76 3.00 -4.16
CA ILE A 67 8.50 3.24 -5.41
C ILE A 67 8.04 2.23 -6.46
N ASP A 68 7.62 2.72 -7.62
CA ASP A 68 7.33 1.89 -8.78
C ASP A 68 8.66 1.51 -9.48
N LEU A 69 8.85 0.24 -9.81
CA LEU A 69 10.11 -0.27 -10.38
C LEU A 69 10.17 -0.19 -11.91
N GLY A 70 9.40 0.71 -12.53
CA GLY A 70 9.22 0.75 -13.98
C GLY A 70 8.23 -0.31 -14.44
N SER A 71 7.12 -0.46 -13.70
CA SER A 71 6.08 -1.42 -14.03
C SER A 71 5.39 -1.06 -15.35
N GLY A 72 4.95 -2.08 -16.11
CA GLY A 72 4.37 -1.85 -17.44
C GLY A 72 3.07 -1.04 -17.40
N ASN A 73 2.21 -1.32 -16.41
CA ASN A 73 0.89 -0.67 -16.27
C ASN A 73 0.83 0.39 -15.15
N GLY A 74 1.95 0.64 -14.47
CA GLY A 74 2.08 1.66 -13.44
C GLY A 74 1.50 1.28 -12.08
N THR A 75 1.96 2.02 -11.09
CA THR A 75 1.40 2.10 -9.74
C THR A 75 0.56 3.38 -9.63
N TYR A 76 -0.54 3.31 -8.87
CA TYR A 76 -1.45 4.42 -8.62
C TYR A 76 -1.56 4.65 -7.11
N LEU A 77 -1.45 5.91 -6.71
CA LEU A 77 -1.63 6.38 -5.34
C LEU A 77 -2.82 7.34 -5.34
N ASN A 78 -3.86 7.04 -4.56
CA ASN A 78 -5.11 7.81 -4.51
C ASN A 78 -5.68 8.05 -5.92
N ASN A 79 -5.76 6.97 -6.73
CA ASN A 79 -6.22 6.95 -8.11
C ASN A 79 -5.37 7.78 -9.11
N GLN A 80 -4.25 8.36 -8.67
CA GLN A 80 -3.32 9.08 -9.52
C GLN A 80 -2.09 8.22 -9.81
N ARG A 81 -1.73 8.08 -11.10
CA ARG A 81 -0.52 7.37 -11.50
C ARG A 81 0.72 8.11 -10.99
N ILE A 82 1.62 7.39 -10.32
CA ILE A 82 2.90 7.94 -9.85
C ILE A 82 4.01 7.73 -10.87
N GLU A 83 5.07 8.53 -10.79
CA GLU A 83 6.26 8.39 -11.62
C GLU A 83 7.04 7.13 -11.23
N ALA A 84 7.55 6.41 -12.23
CA ALA A 84 8.45 5.29 -12.01
C ALA A 84 9.78 5.75 -11.39
N GLN A 85 10.42 4.87 -10.64
CA GLN A 85 11.75 5.05 -10.04
C GLN A 85 11.87 6.28 -9.12
N ARG A 86 10.76 6.76 -8.57
CA ARG A 86 10.69 7.87 -7.63
C ARG A 86 10.00 7.43 -6.34
N TYR A 87 10.54 7.85 -5.21
CA TYR A 87 9.94 7.59 -3.89
C TYR A 87 8.80 8.56 -3.63
N TYR A 88 7.63 8.02 -3.31
CA TYR A 88 6.46 8.76 -2.84
C TYR A 88 6.19 8.41 -1.37
N GLU A 89 6.14 9.42 -0.50
CA GLU A 89 5.79 9.22 0.91
C GLU A 89 4.32 8.82 1.01
N LEU A 90 4.05 7.75 1.75
CA LEU A 90 2.69 7.31 2.02
C LEU A 90 2.19 7.87 3.34
N LYS A 91 0.93 8.25 3.37
CA LYS A 91 0.19 8.73 4.53
C LYS A 91 -0.86 7.71 4.94
N GLU A 92 -1.31 7.84 6.17
CA GLU A 92 -2.43 7.03 6.65
C GLU A 92 -3.65 7.25 5.77
N LYS A 93 -4.39 6.17 5.49
CA LYS A 93 -5.57 6.12 4.60
C LYS A 93 -5.27 6.31 3.11
N ASP A 94 -4.00 6.43 2.71
CA ASP A 94 -3.65 6.40 1.29
C ASP A 94 -4.02 5.05 0.67
N VAL A 95 -4.56 5.10 -0.55
CA VAL A 95 -4.97 3.94 -1.33
C VAL A 95 -3.99 3.69 -2.46
N LEU A 96 -3.49 2.47 -2.55
CA LEU A 96 -2.61 1.99 -3.61
C LEU A 96 -3.34 1.02 -4.52
N LYS A 97 -3.13 1.19 -5.84
CA LYS A 97 -3.54 0.24 -6.89
C LYS A 97 -2.37 -0.06 -7.80
N PHE A 98 -2.34 -1.29 -8.34
CA PHE A 98 -1.26 -1.76 -9.19
C PHE A 98 -1.80 -2.25 -10.54
N GLY A 99 -1.30 -1.68 -11.63
CA GLY A 99 -1.82 -1.92 -12.97
C GLY A 99 -3.33 -1.73 -13.07
N PHE A 100 -4.03 -2.73 -13.61
CA PHE A 100 -5.48 -2.77 -13.75
C PHE A 100 -6.15 -3.69 -12.72
N SER A 101 -5.47 -3.97 -11.60
CA SER A 101 -6.06 -4.72 -10.50
C SER A 101 -7.24 -3.95 -9.91
N SER A 102 -8.36 -4.64 -9.64
CA SER A 102 -9.48 -4.09 -8.86
C SER A 102 -9.11 -3.91 -7.38
N ARG A 103 -8.19 -4.75 -6.88
CA ARG A 103 -7.75 -4.74 -5.47
C ARG A 103 -7.14 -3.42 -5.06
N GLU A 104 -7.59 -2.92 -3.91
CA GLU A 104 -7.08 -1.72 -3.24
C GLU A 104 -6.29 -2.08 -2.00
N TYR A 105 -5.14 -1.44 -1.84
CA TYR A 105 -4.30 -1.58 -0.66
C TYR A 105 -4.31 -0.27 0.13
N VAL A 106 -4.66 -0.32 1.41
CA VAL A 106 -4.74 0.86 2.29
C VAL A 106 -3.64 0.80 3.32
N LEU A 107 -2.93 1.92 3.50
CA LEU A 107 -1.98 2.07 4.58
C LEU A 107 -2.71 2.51 5.86
N LEU A 108 -2.72 1.64 6.87
CA LEU A 108 -3.27 1.93 8.20
C LEU A 108 -2.15 1.93 9.26
N HIS A 109 -2.27 2.78 10.27
CA HIS A 109 -1.42 2.72 11.46
C HIS A 109 -1.96 1.64 12.42
N GLU A 110 -1.10 1.13 13.30
CA GLU A 110 -1.46 0.04 14.25
C GLU A 110 -2.58 0.41 15.24
N PHE A 111 -3.01 1.68 15.26
CA PHE A 111 -4.05 2.21 16.14
C PHE A 111 -5.30 2.71 15.39
N SER A 112 -5.40 2.47 14.09
CA SER A 112 -6.58 2.87 13.32
C SER A 112 -7.70 1.86 13.55
N ASP A 113 -8.84 2.30 14.11
CA ASP A 113 -10.05 1.47 14.26
C ASP A 113 -10.50 0.97 12.87
N THR A 114 -10.49 -0.34 12.67
CA THR A 114 -10.82 -0.98 11.38
C THR A 114 -12.32 -1.25 11.19
N SER A 115 -13.17 -0.80 12.11
CA SER A 115 -14.61 -1.07 12.10
C SER A 115 -15.38 -0.45 10.92
N GLU A 116 -14.81 0.54 10.23
CA GLU A 116 -15.50 1.26 9.13
C GLU A 116 -15.29 0.63 7.74
N VAL A 117 -14.30 -0.26 7.56
CA VAL A 117 -14.05 -0.91 6.26
C VAL A 117 -14.94 -2.13 6.03
N ASP A 118 -15.32 -2.86 7.08
CA ASP A 118 -16.22 -4.02 6.99
C ASP A 118 -17.68 -3.60 6.70
N ALA A 119 -18.09 -2.43 7.20
CA ALA A 119 -19.49 -1.97 7.09
C ALA A 119 -19.93 -1.56 5.67
N LYS A 120 -19.00 -1.37 4.74
CA LYS A 120 -19.34 -1.00 3.34
C LYS A 120 -19.48 -2.19 2.41
N GLU A 121 -18.95 -3.36 2.78
CA GLU A 121 -19.10 -4.57 1.97
C GLU A 121 -20.50 -5.20 2.14
N GLU A 122 -21.14 -5.00 3.31
CA GLU A 122 -22.49 -5.54 3.56
C GLU A 122 -23.61 -4.74 2.86
N GLU A 123 -23.46 -3.43 2.65
CA GLU A 123 -24.52 -2.61 2.00
C GLU A 123 -24.53 -2.70 0.45
N GLU A 124 -23.44 -3.14 -0.20
CA GLU A 124 -23.39 -3.27 -1.66
C GLU A 124 -23.93 -4.62 -2.19
N ASP A 125 -24.02 -5.66 -1.34
CA ASP A 125 -24.49 -7.00 -1.74
C ASP A 125 -26.03 -7.19 -1.63
N GLU A 126 -26.74 -6.34 -0.87
CA GLU A 126 -28.21 -6.44 -0.68
C GLU A 126 -29.05 -5.67 -1.71
N GLY A 127 -28.45 -5.14 -2.78
CA GLY A 127 -29.07 -4.16 -3.68
C GLY A 127 -29.51 -4.63 -5.08
N LEU A 128 -29.66 -5.92 -5.36
CA LEU A 128 -29.91 -6.42 -6.73
C LEU A 128 -31.06 -7.43 -6.88
N ASP A 129 -32.25 -7.07 -6.39
CA ASP A 129 -33.50 -7.80 -6.66
C ASP A 129 -34.63 -6.84 -7.11
N GLU A 130 -34.63 -6.34 -8.35
CA GLU A 130 -35.86 -5.97 -9.09
C GLU A 130 -35.73 -6.24 -10.60
#